data_AF-A0A7L5XWS0-F1
#
_entry.id   AF-A0A7L5XWS0-F1
#
_cell.length_a   1.000
_cell.length_b   1.000
_cell.length_c   1.000
_cell.angle_alpha   90.00
_cell.angle_beta   90.00
_cell.angle_gamma   90.00
#
_symmetry.space_group_name_H-M   'P 1'
#
loop_
_entity.id
_entity.type
_entity.pdbx_description
1 polymer ?
#
loop_
_entity_poly.entity_id
_entity_poly.type
_entity_poly.pdbx_seq_one_letter_code
_entity_poly.pdbx_strand_id
1 'polypeptide(L)'
;MAEWADDDRGVVALIFAITMPVMFLLLAGAVQYAGVTTQRTVAQNAADAAALAGMVAYGAATTPDETARQEQAIAAASRTFHSMVDSEIPNAVAAISLNKVGDTASVSVTFTIPVDFVFSSVFPTLTTQSGRAVSTASKGGRYLDVYILVDTSQSMGLGADLADQQAMMSNGSINCSLACHGPESSPSKDTVTIAHAAGYKLRIDVIRDAVKK
;
A
#
# COMPACT_ATOMS: atom_id res chain seq x y z
N MET A 1 -39.77 54.86 47.97
CA MET A 1 -40.23 53.94 46.90
C MET A 1 -39.70 54.33 45.51
N ALA A 2 -39.26 55.57 45.27
CA ALA A 2 -38.72 55.97 43.96
C ALA A 2 -37.22 55.63 43.74
N GLU A 3 -36.47 55.32 44.80
CA GLU A 3 -35.02 55.04 44.70
C GLU A 3 -34.66 53.66 44.13
N TRP A 4 -35.63 52.74 44.04
CA TRP A 4 -35.40 51.39 43.49
C TRP A 4 -35.76 51.30 41.99
N ALA A 5 -36.39 52.35 41.45
CA ALA A 5 -36.80 52.40 40.05
C ALA A 5 -35.68 52.86 39.11
N ASP A 6 -34.58 53.38 39.66
CA ASP A 6 -33.43 53.94 38.93
C ASP A 6 -32.14 53.10 39.12
N ASP A 7 -32.26 51.90 39.71
CA ASP A 7 -31.11 51.02 39.96
C ASP A 7 -30.85 50.06 38.77
N ASP A 8 -30.16 50.58 37.75
CA ASP A 8 -29.72 49.83 36.57
C ASP A 8 -28.78 48.64 36.90
N ARG A 9 -28.20 48.61 38.12
CA ARG A 9 -27.29 47.55 38.57
C ARG A 9 -28.00 46.20 38.70
N GLY A 10 -29.29 46.19 39.02
CA GLY A 10 -30.11 44.97 39.11
C GLY A 10 -30.34 44.31 37.75
N VAL A 11 -30.52 45.12 36.70
CA VAL A 11 -30.72 44.61 35.33
C VAL A 11 -29.44 43.98 34.79
N VAL A 12 -28.28 44.60 35.02
CA VAL A 12 -26.98 44.01 34.64
C VAL A 12 -26.73 42.69 35.36
N ALA A 13 -27.03 42.62 36.66
CA ALA A 13 -26.92 41.38 37.43
C ALA A 13 -27.87 40.29 36.92
N LEU A 14 -29.09 40.65 36.50
CA LEU A 14 -30.06 39.72 35.94
C LEU A 14 -29.62 39.17 34.57
N ILE A 15 -29.16 40.04 33.67
CA ILE A 15 -28.64 39.64 32.36
C ILE A 15 -27.41 38.75 32.55
N PHE A 16 -26.50 39.11 33.45
CA PHE A 16 -25.33 38.28 33.77
C PHE A 16 -25.75 36.90 34.32
N ALA A 17 -26.70 36.85 35.25
CA ALA A 17 -27.16 35.59 35.84
C ALA A 17 -27.82 34.65 34.82
N ILE A 18 -28.48 35.18 33.80
CA ILE A 18 -29.13 34.38 32.74
C ILE A 18 -28.12 33.97 31.65
N THR A 19 -27.22 34.88 31.27
CA THR A 19 -26.28 34.64 30.15
C THR A 19 -25.10 33.77 30.55
N MET A 20 -24.65 33.86 31.80
CA MET A 20 -23.47 33.13 32.30
C MET A 20 -23.66 31.61 32.17
N PRO A 21 -24.76 30.97 32.65
CA PRO A 21 -24.98 29.54 32.45
C PRO A 21 -24.97 29.12 30.97
N VAL A 22 -25.58 29.91 30.08
CA VAL A 22 -25.61 29.62 28.64
C VAL A 22 -24.20 29.61 28.05
N MET A 23 -23.32 30.54 28.49
CA MET A 23 -21.93 30.55 28.05
C MET A 23 -21.16 29.31 28.53
N PHE A 24 -21.33 28.90 29.78
CA PHE A 24 -20.68 27.70 30.31
C PHE A 24 -21.14 26.43 29.59
N LEU A 25 -22.44 26.33 29.25
CA LEU A 25 -22.96 25.20 28.47
C LEU A 25 -22.31 25.13 27.08
N LEU A 26 -22.15 26.27 26.41
CA LEU A 26 -21.51 26.32 25.08
C LEU A 26 -20.02 25.97 25.15
N LEU A 27 -19.29 26.46 26.16
CA LEU A 27 -17.88 26.12 26.36
C LEU A 27 -17.69 24.63 26.70
N ALA A 28 -18.52 24.08 27.59
CA ALA A 28 -18.50 22.67 27.93
C ALA A 28 -18.79 21.80 26.70
N GLY A 29 -19.80 22.18 25.91
CA GLY A 29 -20.13 21.53 24.65
C GLY A 29 -18.99 21.57 23.64
N ALA A 30 -18.27 22.70 23.53
CA ALA A 30 -17.15 22.85 22.61
C ALA A 30 -15.95 21.94 22.99
N VAL A 31 -15.58 21.90 24.27
CA VAL A 31 -14.50 21.02 24.76
C VAL A 31 -14.84 19.56 24.53
N GLN A 32 -16.08 19.17 24.82
CA GLN A 32 -16.48 17.79 24.67
C GLN A 32 -16.59 17.38 23.20
N TYR A 33 -17.10 18.27 22.34
CA TYR A 33 -17.09 18.06 20.90
C TYR A 33 -15.67 17.83 20.38
N ALA A 34 -14.69 18.62 20.84
CA ALA A 34 -13.28 18.41 20.49
C ALA A 34 -12.80 17.00 20.88
N GLY A 35 -13.10 16.54 22.10
CA GLY A 35 -12.78 15.18 22.54
C GLY A 35 -13.40 14.09 21.65
N VAL A 36 -14.68 14.23 21.30
CA VAL A 36 -15.39 13.30 20.40
C VAL A 36 -14.76 13.26 19.01
N THR A 37 -14.37 14.42 18.47
CA THR A 37 -13.70 14.49 17.17
C THR A 37 -12.32 13.83 17.18
N THR A 38 -11.58 13.94 18.28
CA THR A 38 -10.30 13.24 18.46
C THR A 38 -10.50 11.73 18.49
N GLN A 39 -11.43 11.23 19.30
CA GLN A 39 -11.75 9.79 19.37
C GLN A 39 -12.20 9.23 18.02
N ARG A 40 -13.04 9.98 17.29
CA ARG A 40 -13.46 9.62 15.94
C ARG A 40 -12.27 9.54 14.98
N THR A 41 -11.32 10.47 15.09
CA THR A 41 -10.11 10.48 14.25
C THR A 41 -9.24 9.26 14.54
N VAL A 42 -9.03 8.93 15.81
CA VAL A 42 -8.28 7.73 16.23
C VAL A 42 -8.95 6.46 15.69
N ALA A 43 -10.26 6.32 15.89
CA ALA A 43 -11.01 5.16 15.40
C ALA A 43 -10.99 5.05 13.86
N GLN A 44 -11.06 6.19 13.15
CA GLN A 44 -10.96 6.22 11.69
C GLN A 44 -9.56 5.79 11.22
N ASN A 45 -8.50 6.32 11.84
CA ASN A 45 -7.13 5.92 11.52
C ASN A 45 -6.90 4.42 11.76
N ALA A 46 -7.47 3.88 12.84
CA ALA A 46 -7.43 2.45 13.13
C ALA A 46 -8.21 1.62 12.10
N ALA A 47 -9.37 2.12 11.63
CA ALA A 47 -10.14 1.46 10.59
C ALA A 47 -9.40 1.45 9.24
N ASP A 48 -8.74 2.55 8.87
CA ASP A 48 -7.93 2.64 7.66
C ASP A 48 -6.73 1.69 7.72
N ALA A 49 -6.01 1.66 8.85
CA ALA A 49 -4.93 0.73 9.09
C ALA A 49 -5.40 -0.74 9.05
N ALA A 50 -6.54 -1.04 9.68
CA ALA A 50 -7.14 -2.37 9.68
C ALA A 50 -7.58 -2.82 8.29
N ALA A 51 -8.20 -1.94 7.50
CA ALA A 51 -8.62 -2.26 6.14
C ALA A 51 -7.39 -2.57 5.26
N LEU A 52 -6.31 -1.80 5.40
CA LEU A 52 -5.06 -2.05 4.68
C LEU A 52 -4.39 -3.36 5.14
N ALA A 53 -4.27 -3.58 6.45
CA ALA A 53 -3.69 -4.80 7.01
C ALA A 53 -4.45 -6.07 6.56
N GLY A 54 -5.78 -6.00 6.53
CA GLY A 54 -6.61 -7.09 6.00
C GLY A 54 -6.34 -7.36 4.52
N MET A 55 -6.26 -6.31 3.69
CA MET A 55 -5.93 -6.46 2.27
C MET A 55 -4.52 -7.02 2.02
N VAL A 56 -3.52 -6.58 2.79
CA VAL A 56 -2.15 -7.10 2.70
C VAL A 56 -2.13 -8.58 3.11
N ALA A 57 -2.79 -8.95 4.20
CA ALA A 57 -2.89 -10.33 4.64
C ALA A 57 -3.60 -11.21 3.59
N TYR A 58 -4.68 -10.71 2.97
CA TYR A 58 -5.36 -11.39 1.87
C TYR A 58 -4.44 -11.63 0.67
N GLY A 59 -3.65 -10.62 0.27
CA GLY A 59 -2.71 -10.72 -0.84
C GLY A 59 -1.48 -11.59 -0.56
N ALA A 60 -1.04 -11.65 0.70
CA ALA A 60 0.09 -12.47 1.15
C ALA A 60 -0.28 -13.93 1.42
N ALA A 61 -1.57 -14.25 1.53
CA ALA A 61 -2.03 -15.59 1.83
C ALA A 61 -1.70 -16.56 0.68
N THR A 62 -0.92 -17.60 0.99
CA THR A 62 -0.46 -18.61 0.03
C THR A 62 -1.40 -19.82 -0.08
N THR A 63 -2.41 -19.90 0.79
CA THR A 63 -3.39 -20.98 0.77
C THR A 63 -4.26 -20.91 -0.49
N PRO A 64 -4.56 -22.05 -1.15
CA PRO A 64 -5.47 -22.09 -2.29
C PRO A 64 -6.94 -21.89 -1.89
N ASP A 65 -7.29 -22.19 -0.63
CA ASP A 65 -8.64 -22.06 -0.09
C ASP A 65 -9.02 -20.60 0.12
N GLU A 66 -10.03 -20.15 -0.62
CA GLU A 66 -10.52 -18.78 -0.59
C GLU A 66 -11.14 -18.40 0.76
N THR A 67 -11.86 -19.33 1.42
CA THR A 67 -12.48 -19.07 2.72
C THR A 67 -11.40 -18.85 3.78
N ALA A 68 -10.39 -19.72 3.81
CA ALA A 68 -9.25 -19.56 4.71
C ALA A 68 -8.46 -18.26 4.45
N ARG A 69 -8.32 -17.82 3.18
CA ARG A 69 -7.72 -16.51 2.86
C ARG A 69 -8.54 -15.35 3.44
N GLN A 70 -9.87 -15.42 3.31
CA GLN A 70 -10.77 -14.38 3.83
C GLN A 70 -10.74 -14.31 5.35
N GLU A 71 -10.79 -15.46 6.03
CA GLU A 71 -10.69 -15.53 7.49
C GLU A 71 -9.36 -14.96 7.99
N GLN A 72 -8.24 -15.28 7.33
CA GLN A 72 -6.93 -14.73 7.67
C GLN A 72 -6.90 -13.20 7.53
N ALA A 73 -7.50 -12.68 6.47
CA ALA A 73 -7.61 -11.24 6.20
C ALA A 73 -8.47 -10.53 7.27
N ILE A 74 -9.64 -11.08 7.58
CA ILE A 74 -10.55 -10.55 8.61
C ILE A 74 -9.86 -10.58 9.98
N ALA A 75 -9.18 -11.67 10.32
CA ALA A 75 -8.46 -11.78 11.58
C ALA A 75 -7.30 -10.78 11.68
N ALA A 76 -6.57 -10.52 10.59
CA ALA A 76 -5.51 -9.51 10.55
C ALA A 76 -6.07 -8.08 10.72
N ALA A 77 -7.15 -7.76 10.02
CA ALA A 77 -7.84 -6.47 10.17
C ALA A 77 -8.37 -6.28 11.60
N SER A 78 -9.01 -7.29 12.18
CA SER A 78 -9.54 -7.25 13.55
C SER A 78 -8.44 -7.01 14.58
N ARG A 79 -7.33 -7.77 14.51
CA ARG A 79 -6.19 -7.56 15.41
C ARG A 79 -5.61 -6.16 15.29
N THR A 80 -5.48 -5.63 14.07
CA THR A 80 -4.94 -4.30 13.84
C THR A 80 -5.84 -3.22 14.44
N PHE A 81 -7.15 -3.31 14.21
CA PHE A 81 -8.13 -2.37 14.77
C PHE A 81 -8.07 -2.36 16.30
N HIS A 82 -8.21 -3.53 16.94
CA HIS A 82 -8.20 -3.64 18.40
C HIS A 82 -6.89 -3.18 19.03
N SER A 83 -5.74 -3.48 18.40
CA SER A 83 -4.44 -3.05 18.90
C SER A 83 -4.27 -1.53 18.98
N MET A 84 -5.00 -0.77 18.14
CA MET A 84 -4.92 0.69 18.10
C MET A 84 -5.98 1.36 18.99
N VAL A 85 -7.14 0.71 19.17
CA VAL A 85 -8.32 1.37 19.75
C VAL A 85 -8.60 0.92 21.19
N ASP A 86 -8.24 -0.30 21.59
CA ASP A 86 -8.65 -0.86 22.89
C ASP A 86 -8.13 -0.06 24.11
N SER A 87 -6.97 0.58 23.99
CA SER A 87 -6.39 1.38 25.08
C SER A 87 -7.01 2.78 25.24
N GLU A 88 -7.53 3.36 24.16
CA GLU A 88 -8.10 4.71 24.16
C GLU A 88 -9.65 4.72 24.15
N ILE A 89 -10.26 3.70 23.55
CA ILE A 89 -11.71 3.56 23.35
C ILE A 89 -12.14 2.09 23.61
N PRO A 90 -12.23 1.66 24.88
CA PRO A 90 -12.36 0.24 25.26
C PRO A 90 -13.65 -0.45 24.80
N ASN A 91 -14.64 0.31 24.34
CA ASN A 91 -15.94 -0.22 23.86
C ASN A 91 -16.15 0.02 22.36
N ALA A 92 -15.08 0.27 21.60
CA ALA A 92 -15.17 0.38 20.16
C ALA A 92 -15.49 -1.00 19.53
N VAL A 93 -16.48 -1.04 18.65
CA VAL A 93 -16.86 -2.25 17.92
C VAL A 93 -16.57 -2.06 16.44
N ALA A 94 -15.93 -3.04 15.81
CA ALA A 94 -15.70 -3.07 14.37
C ALA A 94 -16.41 -4.26 13.71
N ALA A 95 -17.21 -3.97 12.69
CA ALA A 95 -17.74 -4.95 11.75
C ALA A 95 -16.83 -4.98 10.51
N ILE A 96 -16.20 -6.13 10.29
CA ILE A 96 -15.22 -6.32 9.21
C ILE A 96 -15.77 -7.32 8.22
N SER A 97 -15.76 -6.95 6.94
CA SER A 97 -16.17 -7.83 5.85
C SER A 97 -15.18 -7.76 4.69
N LEU A 98 -15.03 -8.88 4.00
CA LEU A 98 -14.26 -8.98 2.78
C LEU A 98 -15.20 -9.38 1.65
N ASN A 99 -15.16 -8.62 0.55
CA ASN A 99 -15.89 -8.94 -0.66
C ASN A 99 -14.93 -9.04 -1.85
N LYS A 100 -15.08 -10.08 -2.64
CA LYS A 100 -14.30 -10.29 -3.86
C LYS A 100 -15.25 -10.38 -5.05
N VAL A 101 -15.03 -9.52 -6.04
CA VAL A 101 -15.77 -9.51 -7.30
C VAL A 101 -14.77 -9.60 -8.45
N GLY A 102 -14.74 -10.75 -9.11
CA GLY A 102 -13.73 -11.05 -10.14
C GLY A 102 -12.31 -10.99 -9.58
N ASP A 103 -11.48 -10.15 -10.20
CA ASP A 103 -10.08 -9.91 -9.81
C ASP A 103 -9.90 -8.80 -8.77
N THR A 104 -10.99 -8.21 -8.29
CA THR A 104 -10.96 -7.13 -7.30
C THR A 104 -11.44 -7.64 -5.95
N ALA A 105 -10.58 -7.54 -4.94
CA ALA A 105 -10.89 -7.80 -3.54
C ALA A 105 -11.00 -6.49 -2.77
N SER A 106 -11.95 -6.39 -1.85
CA SER A 106 -12.16 -5.23 -0.99
C SER A 106 -12.40 -5.67 0.44
N VAL A 107 -11.65 -5.10 1.39
CA VAL A 107 -11.88 -5.23 2.84
C VAL A 107 -12.55 -3.96 3.31
N SER A 108 -13.73 -4.09 3.90
CA SER A 108 -14.48 -3.01 4.54
C SER A 108 -14.42 -3.17 6.06
N VAL A 109 -14.07 -2.09 6.75
CA VAL A 109 -14.11 -1.98 8.21
C VAL A 109 -15.10 -0.89 8.56
N THR A 110 -16.19 -1.24 9.24
CA THR A 110 -17.16 -0.28 9.78
C THR A 110 -17.02 -0.28 11.29
N PHE A 111 -16.78 0.88 11.90
CA PHE A 111 -16.66 0.97 13.34
C PHE A 111 -17.79 1.80 13.95
N THR A 112 -18.09 1.49 15.20
CA THR A 112 -18.97 2.26 16.07
C THR A 112 -18.26 2.46 17.41
N ILE A 113 -18.14 3.71 17.84
CA ILE A 113 -17.61 4.08 19.15
C ILE A 113 -18.72 4.70 20.00
N PRO A 114 -18.84 4.31 21.28
CA PRO A 114 -19.71 5.01 22.20
C PRO A 114 -19.12 6.36 22.55
N VAL A 115 -20.00 7.34 22.74
CA VAL A 115 -19.65 8.70 23.12
C VAL A 115 -20.39 9.05 24.39
N ASP A 116 -19.62 9.28 25.45
CA ASP A 116 -20.15 9.82 26.70
C ASP A 116 -20.17 11.34 26.58
N PHE A 117 -21.34 11.89 26.27
CA PHE A 117 -21.60 13.34 26.27
C PHE A 117 -22.17 13.77 27.63
N VAL A 118 -21.69 14.87 28.22
CA VAL A 118 -22.19 15.36 29.53
C VAL A 118 -23.70 15.70 29.48
N PHE A 119 -24.20 16.07 28.29
CA PHE A 119 -25.62 16.34 28.04
C PHE A 119 -26.35 15.19 27.36
N SER A 120 -25.82 13.96 27.42
CA SER A 120 -26.45 12.77 26.83
C SER A 120 -27.87 12.51 27.36
N SER A 121 -28.19 12.93 28.59
CA SER A 121 -29.54 12.88 29.17
C SER A 121 -30.53 13.84 28.50
N VAL A 122 -30.04 14.93 27.92
CA VAL A 122 -30.83 15.94 27.17
C VAL A 122 -30.87 15.60 25.68
N PHE A 123 -29.79 14.99 25.16
CA PHE A 123 -29.64 14.62 23.75
C PHE A 123 -29.26 13.13 23.60
N PRO A 124 -30.23 12.21 23.81
CA PRO A 124 -29.97 10.77 23.79
C PRO A 124 -29.53 10.22 22.42
N THR A 125 -29.71 10.99 21.36
CA THR A 125 -29.31 10.63 19.99
C THR A 125 -27.82 10.83 19.71
N LEU A 126 -27.06 11.46 20.61
CA LEU A 126 -25.63 11.77 20.45
C LEU A 126 -24.71 10.79 21.20
N THR A 127 -25.13 9.54 21.35
CA THR A 127 -24.45 8.54 22.18
C THR A 127 -23.47 7.65 21.43
N THR A 128 -23.44 7.74 20.09
CA THR A 128 -22.52 6.94 19.26
C THR A 128 -21.98 7.73 18.08
N GLN A 129 -20.78 7.36 17.64
CA GLN A 129 -20.19 7.81 16.38
C GLN A 129 -19.78 6.60 15.57
N SER A 130 -19.93 6.69 14.26
CA SER A 130 -19.53 5.62 13.35
C SER A 130 -18.73 6.15 12.17
N GLY A 131 -17.97 5.25 11.57
CA GLY A 131 -17.18 5.52 10.39
C GLY A 131 -16.92 4.24 9.61
N ARG A 132 -16.37 4.40 8.41
CA ARG A 132 -16.10 3.30 7.51
C ARG A 132 -14.80 3.54 6.76
N ALA A 133 -13.99 2.50 6.67
CA ALA A 133 -12.81 2.43 5.85
C ALA A 133 -12.95 1.27 4.85
N VAL A 134 -12.49 1.48 3.62
CA VAL A 134 -12.49 0.43 2.61
C VAL A 134 -11.14 0.45 1.91
N SER A 135 -10.47 -0.70 1.90
CA SER A 135 -9.26 -0.90 1.10
C SER A 135 -9.58 -1.89 -0.01
N THR A 136 -9.24 -1.53 -1.24
CA THR A 136 -9.52 -2.31 -2.43
C THR A 136 -8.21 -2.58 -3.16
N ALA A 137 -7.95 -3.85 -3.45
CA ALA A 137 -6.88 -4.23 -4.36
C ALA A 137 -7.49 -4.99 -5.53
N SER A 138 -7.13 -4.57 -6.73
CA SER A 138 -7.35 -5.34 -7.94
C SER A 138 -6.06 -6.07 -8.28
N LYS A 139 -6.14 -7.26 -8.85
CA LYS A 139 -5.03 -7.83 -9.63
C LYS A 139 -4.83 -6.99 -10.91
N GLY A 140 -4.44 -5.72 -10.75
CA GLY A 140 -3.71 -5.00 -11.79
C GLY A 140 -2.35 -5.70 -11.94
N GLY A 141 -1.97 -6.02 -13.17
CA GLY A 141 -0.85 -6.90 -13.49
C GLY A 141 0.36 -6.71 -12.58
N ARG A 142 0.91 -7.81 -12.07
CA ARG A 142 2.18 -7.79 -11.34
C ARG A 142 3.23 -7.15 -12.24
N TYR A 143 3.73 -5.98 -11.88
CA TYR A 143 4.87 -5.36 -12.55
C TYR A 143 6.12 -6.12 -12.12
N LEU A 144 6.65 -6.96 -13.01
CA LEU A 144 7.91 -7.67 -12.83
C LEU A 144 8.96 -6.96 -13.69
N ASP A 145 9.91 -6.29 -13.06
CA ASP A 145 11.09 -5.78 -13.74
C ASP A 145 12.14 -6.89 -13.82
N VAL A 146 12.31 -7.48 -15.00
CA VAL A 146 13.35 -8.48 -15.26
C VAL A 146 14.56 -7.77 -15.88
N TYR A 147 15.65 -7.68 -15.12
CA TYR A 147 16.94 -7.21 -15.63
C TYR A 147 17.78 -8.40 -16.09
N ILE A 148 18.02 -8.50 -17.40
CA ILE A 148 18.89 -9.52 -17.99
C ILE A 148 20.25 -8.89 -18.33
N LEU A 149 21.29 -9.35 -17.65
CA LEU A 149 22.69 -8.97 -17.96
C LEU A 149 23.26 -10.01 -18.92
N VAL A 150 23.68 -9.57 -20.10
CA VAL A 150 24.24 -10.43 -21.15
C VAL A 150 25.76 -10.31 -21.15
N ASP A 151 26.46 -11.45 -21.07
CA ASP A 151 27.92 -11.47 -21.21
C ASP A 151 28.33 -11.04 -22.64
N THR A 152 29.31 -10.15 -22.74
CA THR A 152 29.89 -9.63 -23.99
C THR A 152 31.39 -9.92 -24.09
N SER A 153 31.91 -10.81 -23.23
CA SER A 153 33.29 -11.27 -23.27
C SER A 153 33.66 -11.88 -24.62
N GLN A 154 34.95 -11.90 -24.95
CA GLN A 154 35.47 -12.46 -26.21
C GLN A 154 35.15 -13.96 -26.41
N SER A 155 34.78 -14.67 -25.34
CA SER A 155 34.33 -16.07 -25.40
C SER A 155 32.97 -16.22 -26.10
N MET A 156 32.18 -15.14 -26.12
CA MET A 156 30.88 -15.07 -26.82
C MET A 156 31.04 -14.94 -28.34
N GLY A 157 32.25 -14.61 -28.81
CA GLY A 157 32.61 -14.61 -30.23
C GLY A 157 32.99 -15.99 -30.78
N LEU A 158 32.88 -17.07 -29.99
CA LEU A 158 33.08 -18.44 -30.46
C LEU A 158 31.82 -18.98 -31.15
N GLY A 159 32.00 -20.01 -31.98
CA GLY A 159 30.92 -20.78 -32.57
C GLY A 159 29.90 -21.25 -31.52
N ALA A 160 28.63 -21.13 -31.86
CA ALA A 160 27.50 -21.46 -31.00
C ALA A 160 27.43 -22.95 -30.68
N ASP A 161 27.77 -23.80 -31.65
CA ASP A 161 27.81 -25.24 -31.52
C ASP A 161 29.20 -25.81 -31.84
N LEU A 162 29.32 -27.14 -31.75
CA LEU A 162 30.59 -27.83 -31.97
C LEU A 162 31.05 -27.76 -33.44
N ALA A 163 30.12 -27.73 -34.40
CA ALA A 163 30.44 -27.68 -35.81
C ALA A 163 31.05 -26.33 -36.19
N ASP A 164 30.42 -25.24 -35.74
CA ASP A 164 30.93 -23.88 -35.94
C ASP A 164 32.27 -23.68 -35.22
N GLN A 165 32.45 -24.23 -34.01
CA GLN A 165 33.74 -24.17 -33.30
C GLN A 165 34.86 -24.87 -34.08
N GLN A 166 34.59 -26.07 -34.63
CA GLN A 166 35.58 -26.80 -35.43
C GLN A 166 35.87 -26.11 -36.76
N ALA A 167 34.85 -25.55 -37.42
CA ALA A 167 35.01 -24.79 -38.64
C ALA A 167 35.85 -23.52 -38.41
N MET A 168 35.63 -22.82 -37.29
CA MET A 168 36.43 -21.66 -36.89
C MET A 168 37.88 -22.02 -36.53
N MET A 169 38.11 -23.15 -35.86
CA MET A 169 39.47 -23.62 -35.54
C MET A 169 40.26 -24.07 -36.78
N SER A 170 39.57 -24.62 -37.79
CA SER A 170 40.20 -25.03 -39.05
C SER A 170 40.38 -23.89 -40.05
N ASN A 171 39.72 -22.75 -39.84
CA ASN A 171 39.87 -21.55 -40.65
C ASN A 171 41.14 -20.77 -40.25
N GLY A 172 42.14 -20.73 -41.13
CA GLY A 172 43.44 -20.10 -40.85
C GLY A 172 43.39 -18.59 -40.57
N SER A 173 42.30 -17.91 -40.93
CA SER A 173 42.08 -16.49 -40.63
C SER A 173 41.39 -16.24 -39.29
N ILE A 174 40.88 -17.29 -38.64
CA ILE A 174 40.19 -17.23 -37.34
C ILE A 174 41.03 -17.97 -36.30
N ASN A 175 41.16 -19.30 -36.43
CA ASN A 175 41.95 -20.19 -35.57
C ASN A 175 41.92 -19.84 -34.06
N CYS A 176 40.71 -19.63 -33.52
CA CYS A 176 40.46 -19.28 -32.11
C CYS A 176 39.86 -20.49 -31.38
N SER A 177 40.27 -20.74 -30.13
CA SER A 177 39.75 -21.87 -29.31
C SER A 177 39.10 -21.47 -27.97
N LEU A 178 39.49 -20.32 -27.39
CA LEU A 178 38.97 -19.84 -26.09
C LEU A 178 38.29 -18.47 -26.16
N ALA A 179 38.81 -17.58 -27.03
CA ALA A 179 38.33 -16.22 -27.21
C ALA A 179 38.63 -15.77 -28.64
N CYS A 180 37.69 -15.06 -29.25
CA CYS A 180 37.85 -14.44 -30.56
C CYS A 180 38.07 -12.93 -30.41
N HIS A 181 38.92 -12.35 -31.25
CA HIS A 181 39.15 -10.92 -31.27
C HIS A 181 37.99 -10.22 -31.99
N GLY A 182 37.33 -9.29 -31.29
CA GLY A 182 36.28 -8.45 -31.86
C GLY A 182 36.80 -7.12 -32.41
N PRO A 183 35.93 -6.32 -33.03
CA PRO A 183 36.28 -5.06 -33.72
C PRO A 183 36.96 -4.02 -32.82
N GLU A 184 36.73 -4.08 -31.51
CA GLU A 184 37.27 -3.13 -30.54
C GLU A 184 38.74 -3.42 -30.16
N SER A 185 39.26 -4.60 -30.50
CA SER A 185 40.59 -5.05 -30.04
C SER A 185 41.73 -4.81 -31.04
N SER A 186 41.46 -4.82 -32.34
CA SER A 186 42.29 -4.27 -33.43
C SER A 186 41.60 -4.61 -34.77
N PRO A 187 41.35 -3.64 -35.68
CA PRO A 187 40.65 -3.91 -36.95
C PRO A 187 41.34 -4.96 -37.82
N SER A 188 42.67 -5.07 -37.70
CA SER A 188 43.49 -6.04 -38.44
C SER A 188 43.43 -7.47 -37.89
N LYS A 189 42.73 -7.70 -36.77
CA LYS A 189 42.57 -9.01 -36.13
C LYS A 189 41.12 -9.33 -35.76
N ASP A 190 40.15 -8.69 -36.40
CA ASP A 190 38.73 -8.91 -36.11
C ASP A 190 38.25 -10.27 -36.63
N THR A 191 38.44 -11.31 -35.83
CA THR A 191 38.04 -12.68 -36.16
C THR A 191 36.54 -12.91 -36.03
N VAL A 192 35.84 -12.08 -35.25
CA VAL A 192 34.37 -12.11 -35.13
C VAL A 192 33.72 -11.69 -36.45
N THR A 193 34.18 -10.59 -37.05
CA THR A 193 33.67 -10.12 -38.35
C THR A 193 33.99 -11.13 -39.47
N ILE A 194 35.17 -11.74 -39.45
CA ILE A 194 35.54 -12.80 -40.40
C ILE A 194 34.62 -14.01 -40.23
N ALA A 195 34.30 -14.40 -38.99
CA ALA A 195 33.41 -15.52 -38.70
C ALA A 195 31.98 -15.26 -39.21
N HIS A 196 31.47 -14.05 -39.02
CA HIS A 196 30.18 -13.63 -39.56
C HIS A 196 30.17 -13.62 -41.09
N ALA A 197 31.23 -13.12 -41.73
CA ALA A 197 31.35 -13.14 -43.20
C ALA A 197 31.42 -14.57 -43.77
N ALA A 198 31.99 -15.51 -43.01
CA ALA A 198 32.02 -16.93 -43.34
C ALA A 198 30.71 -17.67 -43.04
N GLY A 199 29.74 -17.01 -42.39
CA GLY A 199 28.42 -17.56 -42.10
C GLY A 199 28.33 -18.42 -40.84
N TYR A 200 29.33 -18.40 -39.96
CA TYR A 200 29.27 -19.14 -38.70
C TYR A 200 28.34 -18.46 -37.70
N LYS A 201 27.59 -19.25 -36.93
CA LYS A 201 26.72 -18.72 -35.88
C LYS A 201 27.51 -18.63 -34.58
N LEU A 202 27.60 -17.44 -33.99
CA LEU A 202 28.34 -17.26 -32.74
C LEU A 202 27.42 -17.34 -31.52
N ARG A 203 27.99 -17.63 -30.34
CA ARG A 203 27.24 -17.67 -29.07
C ARG A 203 26.51 -16.36 -28.79
N ILE A 204 27.14 -15.22 -29.11
CA ILE A 204 26.51 -13.90 -28.97
C ILE A 204 25.29 -13.74 -29.88
N ASP A 205 25.29 -14.37 -31.06
CA ASP A 205 24.16 -14.29 -31.99
C ASP A 205 22.98 -15.11 -31.49
N VAL A 206 23.23 -16.26 -30.86
CA VAL A 206 22.17 -17.06 -30.21
C VAL A 206 21.47 -16.27 -29.11
N ILE A 207 22.24 -15.58 -28.25
CA ILE A 207 21.63 -14.76 -27.19
C ILE A 207 20.91 -13.55 -27.80
N ARG A 208 21.50 -12.89 -28.80
CA ARG A 208 20.88 -11.75 -29.47
C ARG A 208 19.55 -12.13 -30.12
N ASP A 209 19.48 -13.29 -30.77
CA ASP A 209 18.24 -13.83 -31.36
C ASP A 209 17.19 -14.16 -30.29
N ALA A 210 17.64 -14.67 -29.13
CA ALA A 210 16.74 -15.02 -28.02
C ALA A 210 16.16 -13.78 -27.33
N VAL A 211 16.91 -12.68 -27.26
CA VAL A 211 16.50 -11.44 -26.57
C VAL A 211 15.72 -10.47 -27.46
N LYS A 212 15.83 -10.57 -28.79
CA LYS A 212 15.11 -9.69 -29.75
C LYS A 212 13.62 -10.01 -29.94
N LYS A 213 13.04 -10.92 -29.14
CA LYS A 213 11.60 -11.23 -29.17
C LYS A 213 10.82 -10.35 -28.20
#